data_AF-A0AAX3HSW3-F1
#
_entry.id   AF-A0AAX3HSW3-F1
#
_cell.length_a   1.000
_cell.length_b   1.000
_cell.length_c   1.000
_cell.angle_alpha   90.00
_cell.angle_beta   90.00
_cell.angle_gamma   90.00
#
_symmetry.space_group_name_H-M   'P 1'
#
loop_
_entity.id
_entity.type
_entity.pdbx_description
1 polymer ?
#
loop_
_entity_poly.entity_id
_entity_poly.type
_entity_poly.pdbx_seq_one_letter_code
_entity_poly.pdbx_strand_id
1 'polypeptide(L)' 'MTIGDCFDYIAEYAEMKNPGKEKVRKATQEDFNAF' A
#
# COMPACT_ATOMS: atom_id res chain seq x y z
N MET A 1 21.55 -1.17 -3.06
CA MET A 1 20.09 -1.30 -3.10
C MET A 1 19.64 -1.54 -1.67
N THR A 2 19.19 -0.49 -1.01
CA THR A 2 18.69 -0.61 0.35
C THR A 2 17.32 -1.26 0.32
N ILE A 3 16.86 -1.79 1.46
CA ILE A 3 15.51 -2.37 1.55
C ILE A 3 14.44 -1.33 1.17
N GLY A 4 14.71 -0.03 1.36
CA GLY A 4 13.86 1.07 0.90
C GLY A 4 13.66 1.06 -0.60
N ASP A 5 14.74 0.97 -1.37
CA ASP A 5 14.70 0.92 -2.84
C ASP A 5 13.87 -0.27 -3.36
N CYS A 6 13.89 -1.41 -2.64
CA CYS A 6 13.07 -2.57 -2.97
C CYS A 6 11.59 -2.34 -2.71
N PHE A 7 11.24 -1.62 -1.64
CA PHE A 7 9.84 -1.28 -1.33
C PHE A 7 9.29 -0.24 -2.30
N ASP A 8 10.10 0.73 -2.70
CA ASP A 8 9.74 1.73 -3.70
C ASP A 8 9.47 1.07 -5.06
N TYR A 9 10.31 0.12 -5.49
CA TYR A 9 10.07 -0.67 -6.70
C TYR A 9 8.75 -1.45 -6.67
N ILE A 10 8.42 -2.07 -5.54
CA ILE A 10 7.16 -2.82 -5.37
C ILE A 10 5.97 -1.86 -5.37
N ALA A 11 6.10 -0.68 -4.77
CA ALA A 11 5.06 0.34 -4.77
C ALA A 11 4.79 0.85 -6.18
N GLU A 12 5.84 1.24 -6.93
CA GLU A 12 5.73 1.66 -8.33
C GLU A 12 5.14 0.55 -9.21
N TYR A 13 5.57 -0.70 -9.03
CA TYR A 13 5.02 -1.84 -9.76
C TYR A 13 3.53 -2.07 -9.45
N ALA A 14 3.14 -1.96 -8.18
CA ALA A 14 1.76 -2.12 -7.75
C ALA A 14 0.86 -1.00 -8.29
N GLU A 15 1.37 0.22 -8.38
CA GLU A 15 0.67 1.37 -8.96
C GLU A 15 0.52 1.24 -10.48
N MET A 16 1.59 0.85 -11.20
CA MET A 16 1.53 0.61 -12.65
C MET A 16 0.58 -0.54 -13.03
N LYS A 17 0.50 -1.59 -12.21
CA LYS A 17 -0.38 -2.75 -12.46
C LYS A 17 -1.85 -2.48 -12.15
N ASN A 18 -2.19 -1.43 -11.39
CA ASN A 18 -3.56 -1.16 -10.96
C ASN A 18 -3.95 0.32 -11.14
N PRO A 19 -3.98 0.83 -12.39
CA PRO A 19 -4.24 2.25 -12.69
C PRO A 19 -5.67 2.74 -12.36
N GLY A 20 -6.54 1.89 -11.81
CA GLY A 20 -7.93 2.23 -11.47
C GLY A 20 -8.46 1.55 -10.21
N LYS A 21 -7.57 1.00 -9.36
CA LYS A 21 -8.01 0.37 -8.12
C LYS A 21 -8.43 1.50 -7.16
N GLU A 22 -9.73 1.57 -6.85
CA GLU A 22 -10.21 2.43 -5.77
C GLU A 22 -9.30 2.25 -4.56
N LYS A 23 -8.87 3.36 -3.96
CA LYS A 23 -8.09 3.33 -2.71
C LYS A 23 -8.94 2.67 -1.65
N VAL A 24 -8.85 1.35 -1.55
CA VAL A 24 -9.42 0.58 -0.46
C VAL A 24 -8.81 1.16 0.81
N ARG A 25 -9.66 1.78 1.62
CA ARG A 25 -9.34 2.31 2.95
C ARG A 25 -8.47 1.28 3.66
N LYS A 26 -7.23 1.64 3.99
CA LYS A 26 -6.40 0.83 4.89
C LYS A 26 -7.08 0.89 6.26
N ALA A 27 -7.22 -0.27 6.91
CA ALA A 27 -7.71 -0.34 8.27
C ALA A 27 -6.80 0.52 9.18
N THR A 28 -7.42 1.39 9.95
CA THR A 28 -6.75 2.26 10.91
C THR A 28 -6.64 1.58 12.26
N GLN A 29 -5.76 2.08 13.13
CA GLN A 29 -5.68 1.60 14.51
C GLN A 29 -7.03 1.75 15.25
N GLU A 30 -7.82 2.77 14.90
CA GLU A 30 -9.17 2.96 15.43
C GLU A 30 -10.11 1.83 15.02
N ASP A 31 -10.01 1.35 13.78
CA ASP A 31 -10.79 0.20 13.31
C ASP A 31 -10.40 -1.09 14.06
N PHE A 32 -9.13 -1.25 14.47
CA PHE A 32 -8.69 -2.36 15.31
C PHE A 32 -9.14 -2.24 16.76
N ASN A 33 -9.18 -1.02 17.30
CA ASN A 33 -9.62 -0.75 18.67
C ASN A 33 -11.15 -0.88 18.85
N ALA A 34 -11.90 -0.98 17.75
CA ALA A 34 -13.35 -1.13 17.74
C ALA A 34 -13.84 -2.60 17.77
N PHE A 35 -12.91 -3.56 17.82
CA PHE A 35 -13.18 -4.99 18.06
C PHE A 35 -13.03 -5.33 19.56
#